data_AF-A0A061N890-F1
#
_entry.id   AF-A0A061N890-F1
#
_cell.length_a   1.000
_cell.length_b   1.000
_cell.length_c   1.000
_cell.angle_alpha   90.00
_cell.angle_beta   90.00
_cell.angle_gamma   90.00
#
_symmetry.space_group_name_H-M   'P 1'
#
loop_
_entity.id
_entity.type
_entity.pdbx_description
1 polymer ?
#
loop_
_entity_poly.entity_id
_entity_poly.type
_entity_poly.pdbx_seq_one_letter_code
_entity_poly.pdbx_strand_id
1 'polypeptide(L)'
;MIFILNSRKIVIGVATNNSPESMPYYNDDHHETLNGRNTYTFTVPATHKDASKLTVNGHVLIQDLDGFSHLFVIKESIETNESNLYEKTIFAESVATSELLGVPVRHSI
;
A
#
# COMPACT_ATOMS: atom_id res chain seq x y z
N MET A 1 0.47 7.25 -8.36
CA MET A 1 -0.69 7.74 -7.58
C MET A 1 -1.17 6.61 -6.69
N ILE A 2 -1.56 6.89 -5.45
CA ILE A 2 -1.92 5.86 -4.46
C ILE A 2 -3.35 6.08 -3.99
N PHE A 3 -4.24 5.13 -4.23
CA PHE A 3 -5.58 5.16 -3.65
C PHE A 3 -5.58 4.45 -2.30
N ILE A 4 -6.20 5.07 -1.29
CA ILE A 4 -6.31 4.53 0.06
C ILE A 4 -7.68 3.91 0.20
N LEU A 5 -7.73 2.63 0.54
CA LEU A 5 -8.95 1.85 0.65
C LEU A 5 -9.12 1.36 2.10
N ASN A 6 -10.36 1.37 2.58
CA ASN A 6 -10.68 0.77 3.87
C ASN A 6 -10.68 -0.79 3.79
N SER A 7 -10.97 -1.46 4.90
CA SER A 7 -11.04 -2.92 4.96
C SER A 7 -12.12 -3.55 4.06
N ARG A 8 -13.12 -2.77 3.61
CA ARG A 8 -14.15 -3.19 2.67
C ARG A 8 -13.79 -2.89 1.20
N LYS A 9 -12.54 -2.50 0.93
CA LYS A 9 -12.04 -2.13 -0.41
C LYS A 9 -12.78 -0.93 -1.04
N ILE A 10 -13.28 -0.02 -0.21
CA ILE A 10 -13.87 1.25 -0.66
C ILE A 10 -12.80 2.33 -0.59
N VAL A 11 -12.64 3.12 -1.66
CA VAL A 11 -11.72 4.25 -1.71
C VAL A 11 -12.17 5.33 -0.72
N ILE A 12 -11.26 5.73 0.17
CA ILE A 12 -11.47 6.74 1.22
C ILE A 12 -10.46 7.89 1.17
N GLY A 13 -9.48 7.84 0.27
CA GLY A 13 -8.48 8.89 0.10
C GLY A 13 -7.58 8.63 -1.10
N VAL A 14 -6.80 9.65 -1.47
CA VAL A 14 -5.82 9.60 -2.56
C VAL A 14 -4.56 10.31 -2.10
N ALA A 15 -3.40 9.71 -2.31
CA ALA A 15 -2.11 10.37 -2.23
C ALA A 15 -1.55 10.59 -3.64
N THR A 16 -1.14 11.82 -3.94
CA THR A 16 -0.62 12.24 -5.24
C THR A 16 0.31 13.44 -5.12
N ASN A 17 1.34 13.47 -5.95
CA ASN A 17 2.26 14.62 -6.06
C ASN A 17 1.83 15.61 -7.16
N ASN A 18 0.70 15.36 -7.83
CA ASN A 18 0.20 16.17 -8.94
C ASN A 18 -0.82 17.25 -8.51
N SER A 19 -1.14 17.35 -7.21
CA SER A 19 -2.11 18.32 -6.69
C SER A 19 -1.67 18.87 -5.33
N PRO A 20 -1.59 20.21 -5.15
CA PRO A 20 -1.09 20.82 -3.91
C PRO A 20 -1.90 20.51 -2.64
N GLU A 21 -3.20 20.22 -2.77
CA GLU A 21 -4.09 19.95 -1.63
C GLU A 21 -4.19 18.45 -1.29
N SER A 22 -3.58 17.60 -2.10
CA SER A 22 -3.58 16.16 -1.88
C SER A 22 -2.43 15.76 -0.95
N MET A 23 -2.58 14.61 -0.28
CA MET A 23 -1.49 14.06 0.50
C MET A 23 -0.32 13.73 -0.44
N PRO A 24 0.87 14.34 -0.26
CA PRO A 24 2.02 13.93 -1.04
C PRO A 24 2.54 12.59 -0.51
N TYR A 25 3.32 11.90 -1.33
CA TYR A 25 4.07 10.72 -0.94
C TYR A 25 5.48 10.78 -1.53
N TYR A 26 6.42 10.10 -0.89
CA TYR A 26 7.82 10.06 -1.29
C TYR A 26 8.48 8.76 -0.82
N ASN A 27 9.71 8.52 -1.29
CA ASN A 27 10.45 7.27 -1.04
C ASN A 27 9.61 6.03 -1.36
N ASP A 28 8.80 6.08 -2.43
CA ASP A 28 8.05 4.92 -2.85
C ASP A 28 8.95 3.89 -3.53
N ASP A 29 8.80 2.64 -3.12
CA ASP A 29 9.59 1.51 -3.62
C ASP A 29 8.68 0.31 -3.84
N HIS A 30 8.64 -0.15 -5.09
CA HIS A 30 7.94 -1.36 -5.49
C HIS A 30 8.97 -2.49 -5.67
N HIS A 31 8.94 -3.46 -4.76
CA HIS A 31 9.85 -4.59 -4.78
C HIS A 31 9.13 -5.88 -5.19
N GLU A 32 9.56 -6.47 -6.29
CA GLU A 32 9.11 -7.77 -6.78
C GLU A 32 10.27 -8.77 -6.84
N THR A 33 10.04 -9.98 -6.33
CA THR A 33 11.01 -11.07 -6.36
C THR A 33 10.49 -12.22 -7.22
N LEU A 34 11.41 -12.98 -7.81
CA LEU A 34 11.08 -14.17 -8.60
C LEU A 34 10.31 -15.25 -7.81
N ASN A 35 10.47 -15.25 -6.48
CA ASN A 35 9.75 -16.15 -5.57
C ASN A 35 8.30 -15.71 -5.31
N GLY A 36 7.82 -14.70 -6.03
CA GLY A 36 6.45 -14.21 -5.94
C GLY A 36 6.22 -13.20 -4.82
N ARG A 37 7.19 -12.86 -3.97
CA ARG A 37 7.01 -11.78 -2.99
C ARG A 37 6.95 -10.44 -3.73
N ASN A 38 5.84 -9.74 -3.55
CA ASN A 38 5.56 -8.45 -4.16
C ASN A 38 5.11 -7.49 -3.06
N THR A 39 5.91 -6.45 -2.81
CA THR A 39 5.73 -5.51 -1.70
C THR A 39 5.87 -4.08 -2.16
N TYR A 40 5.20 -3.17 -1.48
CA TYR A 40 5.24 -1.75 -1.77
C TYR A 40 5.46 -0.96 -0.48
N THR A 41 6.46 -0.10 -0.47
CA THR A 41 6.78 0.79 0.66
C THR A 41 6.66 2.23 0.21
N PHE A 42 6.17 3.12 1.06
CA PHE A 42 6.17 4.57 0.79
C PHE A 42 6.07 5.37 2.09
N THR A 43 6.46 6.63 2.03
CA THR A 43 6.38 7.58 3.15
C THR A 43 5.43 8.73 2.82
N VAL A 44 4.69 9.20 3.83
CA VAL A 44 3.82 10.38 3.75
C VAL A 44 4.06 11.29 4.96
N PRO A 45 3.70 12.59 4.88
CA PRO A 45 3.69 13.45 6.06
C PRO A 45 2.62 12.96 7.05
N ALA A 46 3.03 12.60 8.28
CA ALA A 46 2.12 12.10 9.31
C ALA A 46 1.11 13.17 9.77
N THR A 47 1.44 14.46 9.58
CA THR A 47 0.58 15.60 9.91
C THR A 47 -0.57 15.81 8.92
N HIS A 48 -0.55 15.16 7.75
CA HIS A 48 -1.61 15.32 6.78
C HIS A 48 -2.90 14.60 7.25
N LYS A 49 -4.06 15.24 7.08
CA LYS A 49 -5.37 14.72 7.56
C LYS A 49 -5.66 13.27 7.11
N ASP A 50 -5.24 12.94 5.89
CA ASP A 50 -5.46 11.62 5.28
C ASP A 50 -4.45 10.56 5.71
N ALA A 51 -3.35 10.93 6.37
CA ALA A 51 -2.36 9.98 6.87
C ALA A 51 -2.95 9.03 7.92
N SER A 52 -3.96 9.50 8.66
CA SER A 52 -4.75 8.70 9.61
C SER A 52 -5.52 7.55 8.96
N LYS A 53 -5.79 7.63 7.65
CA LYS A 53 -6.51 6.59 6.88
C LYS A 53 -5.62 5.40 6.52
N LEU A 54 -4.30 5.57 6.61
CA LEU A 54 -3.32 4.52 6.40
C LEU A 54 -3.17 3.68 7.68
N THR A 55 -4.01 2.66 7.78
CA THR A 55 -4.07 1.76 8.95
C THR A 55 -3.67 0.35 8.57
N VAL A 56 -3.09 -0.41 9.50
CA VAL A 56 -2.83 -1.85 9.32
C VAL A 56 -4.14 -2.58 8.94
N ASN A 57 -4.05 -3.54 8.01
CA ASN A 57 -5.17 -4.23 7.34
C ASN A 57 -6.06 -3.33 6.45
N GLY A 58 -5.74 -2.04 6.33
CA GLY A 58 -6.19 -1.21 5.23
C GLY A 58 -5.54 -1.66 3.92
N HIS A 59 -6.00 -1.11 2.80
CA HIS A 59 -5.46 -1.45 1.49
C HIS A 59 -5.00 -0.20 0.76
N VAL A 60 -4.03 -0.38 -0.13
CA VAL A 60 -3.64 0.63 -1.10
C VAL A 60 -3.71 0.06 -2.50
N LEU A 61 -4.20 0.86 -3.44
CA LEU A 61 -4.17 0.54 -4.86
C LEU A 61 -3.12 1.45 -5.50
N ILE A 62 -2.10 0.83 -6.08
CA ILE A 62 -1.00 1.53 -6.77
C ILE A 62 -1.25 1.44 -8.26
N GLN A 63 -1.31 2.58 -8.92
CA GLN A 63 -1.39 2.65 -10.38
C GLN A 63 0.03 2.77 -10.95
N ASP A 64 0.38 1.85 -11.85
CA ASP A 64 1.65 1.88 -12.58
C ASP A 64 1.59 2.85 -13.78
N LEU A 65 2.69 2.91 -14.54
CA LEU A 65 2.81 3.81 -15.70
C LEU A 65 1.96 3.37 -16.90
N ASP A 66 1.61 2.08 -16.97
CA ASP A 66 0.83 1.49 -18.05
C ASP A 66 -0.69 1.51 -17.74
N GLY A 67 -1.06 2.00 -16.55
CA GLY A 67 -2.44 2.13 -16.11
C GLY A 67 -3.00 0.89 -15.43
N PHE A 68 -2.19 -0.15 -15.21
CA PHE A 68 -2.59 -1.27 -14.37
C PHE A 68 -2.57 -0.87 -12.90
N SER A 69 -3.42 -1.53 -12.13
CA SER A 69 -3.61 -1.24 -10.71
C SER A 69 -3.32 -2.48 -9.88
N HIS A 70 -2.41 -2.34 -8.92
CA HIS A 70 -2.00 -3.40 -8.02
C HIS A 70 -2.53 -3.15 -6.61
N LEU A 71 -3.22 -4.14 -6.04
CA LEU A 71 -3.79 -4.07 -4.70
C LEU A 71 -2.82 -4.64 -3.67
N PHE A 72 -2.49 -3.85 -2.67
CA PHE A 72 -1.67 -4.24 -1.53
C PHE A 72 -2.45 -4.08 -0.22
N VAL A 73 -2.16 -4.94 0.75
CA VAL A 73 -2.64 -4.83 2.14
C VAL A 73 -1.54 -4.25 3.00
N ILE A 74 -1.86 -3.22 3.78
CA ILE A 74 -0.94 -2.58 4.72
C ILE A 74 -0.65 -3.56 5.85
N LYS A 75 0.62 -3.95 6.00
CA LYS A 75 1.08 -4.83 7.09
C LYS A 75 1.64 -4.02 8.24
N GLU A 76 2.36 -2.95 7.94
CA GLU A 76 3.00 -2.10 8.94
C GLU A 76 2.81 -0.62 8.61
N SER A 77 2.76 0.18 9.67
CA SER A 77 2.62 1.62 9.63
C SER A 77 3.46 2.19 10.76
N ILE A 78 4.59 2.79 10.42
CA ILE A 78 5.57 3.29 11.37
C ILE A 78 5.55 4.82 11.31
N GLU A 79 5.32 5.47 12.45
CA GLU A 79 5.42 6.93 12.56
C GLU A 79 6.74 7.29 13.21
N THR A 80 7.49 8.19 12.57
CA THR A 80 8.76 8.73 13.06
C THR A 80 8.59 10.21 13.37
N ASN A 81 9.26 10.64 14.45
CA ASN A 81 9.28 12.03 14.89
C ASN A 81 10.73 12.38 15.22
N GLU A 82 11.48 12.76 14.20
CA GLU A 82 12.88 13.15 14.30
C GLU A 82 13.06 14.56 13.73
N SER A 83 13.74 15.45 14.45
CA SER A 83 14.17 16.76 13.94
C SER A 83 13.05 17.60 13.30
N ASN A 84 11.85 17.63 13.90
CA ASN A 84 10.63 18.28 13.38
C ASN A 84 10.06 17.68 12.08
N LEU A 85 10.55 16.53 11.64
CA LEU A 85 9.95 15.74 10.57
C LEU A 85 9.02 14.70 11.19
N TYR A 86 7.74 14.82 10.86
CA TYR A 86 6.69 13.91 11.27
C TYR A 86 6.30 13.09 10.05
N GLU A 87 6.85 11.88 9.97
CA GLU A 87 6.68 11.02 8.81
C GLU A 87 5.95 9.75 9.20
N LYS A 88 5.25 9.18 8.23
CA LYS A 88 4.57 7.91 8.35
C LYS A 88 5.00 7.03 7.18
N THR A 89 5.70 5.95 7.50
CA THR A 89 6.16 4.96 6.53
C THR A 89 5.23 3.77 6.55
N ILE A 90 4.75 3.39 5.37
CA ILE A 90 3.83 2.29 5.14
C ILE A 90 4.56 1.17 4.44
N PHE A 91 4.42 -0.04 4.97
CA PHE A 91 4.84 -1.26 4.29
C PHE A 91 3.60 -2.11 3.97
N ALA A 92 3.47 -2.49 2.70
CA ALA A 92 2.32 -3.23 2.19
C ALA A 92 2.75 -4.42 1.33
N GLU A 93 1.96 -5.48 1.36
CA GLU A 93 2.20 -6.71 0.59
C GLU A 93 1.06 -6.95 -0.40
N SER A 94 1.38 -7.48 -1.57
CA SER A 94 0.39 -7.76 -2.61
C SER A 94 -0.67 -8.74 -2.13
N VAL A 95 -1.92 -8.52 -2.51
CA VAL A 95 -3.02 -9.46 -2.19
C VAL A 95 -2.96 -10.71 -3.09
N ALA A 96 -2.30 -10.62 -4.25
CA ALA A 96 -2.20 -11.72 -5.21
C ALA A 96 -1.38 -12.91 -4.70
N THR A 97 -0.60 -12.75 -3.63
CA THR A 97 0.34 -13.77 -3.15
C THR A 97 -0.23 -14.73 -2.10
N SER A 98 -1.43 -14.48 -1.57
CA SER A 98 -2.03 -15.35 -0.53
C SER A 98 -2.97 -16.44 -1.07
N GLU A 99 -3.48 -16.31 -2.30
CA GLU A 99 -4.45 -17.29 -2.84
C GLU A 99 -3.83 -18.39 -3.72
N LEU A 100 -2.53 -18.28 -4.02
CA LEU A 100 -1.81 -19.25 -4.87
C LEU A 100 -0.89 -20.20 -4.07
N LEU A 101 -1.22 -20.46 -2.80
CA LEU A 101 -0.66 -21.57 -2.04
C LEU A 101 -1.62 -22.76 -2.15
N GLY A 102 -1.21 -23.70 -3.01
CA GLY A 102 -2.02 -24.77 -3.56
C GLY A 102 -2.90 -25.53 -2.57
N VAL A 103 -4.20 -25.59 -2.89
CA VAL A 103 -5.03 -26.72 -2.48
C VAL A 103 -4.62 -27.91 -3.35
N PRO A 104 -4.08 -29.02 -2.81
CA PRO A 104 -3.91 -30.22 -3.60
C PRO A 104 -5.30 -30.72 -4.01
N VAL A 105 -5.59 -30.70 -5.31
CA VAL A 105 -6.79 -31.34 -5.87
C VAL A 105 -6.58 -32.85 -5.74
N ARG A 106 -7.11 -33.46 -4.68
CA ARG A 106 -7.20 -34.92 -4.61
C ARG A 106 -8.20 -35.39 -5.67
N HIS A 107 -7.69 -35.99 -6.73
CA HIS A 107 -8.49 -36.85 -7.60
C HIS A 107 -8.82 -38.12 -6.79
N SER A 108 -10.09 -38.30 -6.43
CA SER A 108 -10.58 -39.62 -6.03
C SER A 108 -10.90 -40.39 -7.31
N ILE A 109 -10.12 -41.43 -7.58
CA ILE A 109 -10.44 -42.52 -8.52
C ILE A 109 -11.38 -43.52 -7.86
#